data_AF-A0AAF1C5L7-F1
#
_entry.id   AF-A0AAF1C5L7-F1
#
_cell.length_a   1.000
_cell.length_b   1.000
_cell.length_c   1.000
_cell.angle_alpha   90.00
_cell.angle_beta   90.00
_cell.angle_gamma   90.00
#
_symmetry.space_group_name_H-M   'P 1'
#
loop_
_entity.id
_entity.type
_entity.pdbx_description
1 polymer ?
#
loop_
_entity_poly.entity_id
_entity_poly.type
_entity_poly.pdbx_seq_one_letter_code
_entity_poly.pdbx_strand_id
1 'polypeptide(L)'
;MPSYAQSVIGVKDNKVYFNDLIPETEYKVEQTGYIKTRTVTADQCGLIKMSNTDSYPILNSGNYQDLYFKENDYWYYWTNYTDLTNYPKPSCQQVGGSYVLDGVIWDAGDGTGSISFIVTPEAIYLYHPQLIQPYSTHTVYWYGEWDDSNGIYTGNTRITKLKANSCGIARLNLAPFQKTAYDFPNTNYRWTLKQGETKVMDFNPNSSQINYTPICKKGVKFEPVSYQ
;
A
#
# COMPACT_ATOMS: atom_id res chain seq x y z
N MET A 1 -15.57 34.12 -9.19
CA MET A 1 -14.24 33.75 -8.67
C MET A 1 -13.36 33.40 -9.85
N PRO A 2 -12.07 33.78 -9.90
CA PRO A 2 -11.19 33.36 -11.00
C PRO A 2 -11.13 31.83 -11.00
N SER A 3 -11.50 31.23 -12.13
CA SER A 3 -11.31 29.81 -12.38
C SER A 3 -9.82 29.61 -12.65
N TYR A 4 -9.07 29.25 -11.62
CA TYR A 4 -7.71 28.75 -11.83
C TYR A 4 -7.87 27.34 -12.41
N ALA A 5 -7.53 27.16 -13.68
CA ALA A 5 -7.49 25.83 -14.30
C ALA A 5 -6.35 25.05 -13.64
N GLN A 6 -6.66 24.29 -12.60
CA GLN A 6 -5.68 23.49 -11.86
C GLN A 6 -5.13 22.41 -12.78
N SER A 7 -3.81 22.36 -12.95
CA SER A 7 -3.18 21.42 -13.86
C SER A 7 -1.97 20.72 -13.24
N VAL A 8 -1.74 19.48 -13.66
CA VAL A 8 -0.47 18.79 -13.46
C VAL A 8 0.50 19.37 -14.48
N ILE A 9 1.61 19.93 -13.99
CA ILE A 9 2.67 20.47 -14.84
C ILE A 9 3.43 19.33 -15.50
N GLY A 10 3.68 18.24 -14.76
CA GLY A 10 4.39 17.05 -15.19
C GLY A 10 5.35 16.53 -14.12
N VAL A 11 6.28 15.67 -14.54
CA VAL A 11 7.21 14.96 -13.63
C VAL A 11 8.65 15.45 -13.83
N LYS A 12 9.36 15.72 -12.73
CA LYS A 12 10.80 16.04 -12.75
C LYS A 12 11.46 15.55 -11.47
N ASP A 13 12.64 14.94 -11.57
CA ASP A 13 13.44 14.47 -10.42
C ASP A 13 12.61 13.64 -9.42
N ASN A 14 11.80 12.73 -9.96
CA ASN A 14 10.90 11.86 -9.23
C ASN A 14 9.83 12.59 -8.39
N LYS A 15 9.37 13.75 -8.87
CA LYS A 15 8.33 14.55 -8.24
C LYS A 15 7.27 14.95 -9.27
N VAL A 16 6.01 14.87 -8.87
CA VAL A 16 4.90 15.44 -9.64
C VAL A 16 4.71 16.87 -9.19
N TYR A 17 4.60 17.79 -10.14
CA TYR A 17 4.35 19.20 -9.87
C TYR A 17 2.95 19.60 -10.30
N PHE A 18 2.29 20.37 -9.44
CA PHE A 18 0.96 20.94 -9.67
C PHE A 18 1.09 22.47 -9.69
N ASN A 19 0.40 23.15 -10.59
CA ASN A 19 0.30 24.62 -10.59
C ASN A 19 -1.15 25.08 -10.41
N ASP A 20 -1.28 26.41 -10.35
CA ASP A 20 -2.56 27.12 -10.36
C ASP A 20 -3.53 26.59 -9.29
N LEU A 21 -2.95 26.10 -8.18
CA LEU A 21 -3.66 25.79 -6.96
C LEU A 21 -3.98 27.07 -6.21
N ILE A 22 -4.96 27.01 -5.31
CA ILE A 22 -5.27 28.14 -4.43
C ILE A 22 -4.05 28.37 -3.51
N PRO A 23 -3.45 29.56 -3.48
CA PRO A 23 -2.28 29.84 -2.65
C PRO A 23 -2.51 29.51 -1.18
N GLU A 24 -1.46 29.05 -0.51
CA GLU A 24 -1.44 28.72 0.93
C GLU A 24 -2.48 27.67 1.39
N THR A 25 -3.13 26.99 0.45
CA THR A 25 -4.19 26.01 0.73
C THR A 25 -3.63 24.59 0.85
N GLU A 26 -4.24 23.80 1.74
CA GLU A 26 -3.93 22.38 1.91
C GLU A 26 -4.70 21.51 0.92
N TYR A 27 -4.00 20.51 0.40
CA TYR A 27 -4.51 19.50 -0.51
C TYR A 27 -4.15 18.10 -0.01
N LYS A 28 -4.88 17.10 -0.50
CA LYS A 28 -4.60 15.69 -0.28
C LYS A 28 -4.39 15.03 -1.64
N VAL A 29 -3.36 14.21 -1.76
CA VAL A 29 -3.21 13.27 -2.87
C VAL A 29 -3.61 11.90 -2.38
N GLU A 30 -4.56 11.28 -3.07
CA GLU A 30 -4.96 9.91 -2.87
C GLU A 30 -4.41 9.05 -4.01
N GLN A 31 -3.79 7.93 -3.64
CA GLN A 31 -3.48 6.84 -4.57
C GLN A 31 -4.31 5.64 -4.15
N THR A 32 -5.24 5.21 -5.00
CA THR A 32 -5.96 3.96 -4.80
C THR A 32 -5.19 2.78 -5.40
N GLY A 33 -5.51 1.56 -4.96
CA GLY A 33 -4.81 0.37 -5.44
C GLY A 33 -3.38 0.23 -4.87
N TYR A 34 -3.06 0.95 -3.79
CA TYR A 34 -1.73 0.93 -3.19
C TYR A 34 -1.46 -0.39 -2.46
N ILE A 35 -0.29 -0.99 -2.75
CA ILE A 35 0.20 -2.20 -2.11
C ILE A 35 0.98 -1.80 -0.86
N LYS A 36 0.54 -2.26 0.30
CA LYS A 36 1.29 -2.08 1.55
C LYS A 36 2.35 -3.17 1.65
N THR A 37 3.54 -2.84 2.12
CA THR A 37 4.63 -3.80 2.32
C THR A 37 5.19 -3.67 3.71
N ARG A 38 5.60 -4.77 4.33
CA ARG A 38 6.22 -4.76 5.65
C ARG A 38 7.24 -5.87 5.77
N THR A 39 8.38 -5.52 6.35
CA THR A 39 9.35 -6.50 6.84
C THR A 39 8.94 -6.96 8.23
N VAL A 40 8.76 -8.26 8.35
CA VAL A 40 8.33 -8.96 9.57
C VAL A 40 9.33 -10.04 9.89
N THR A 41 9.46 -10.42 11.15
CA THR A 41 10.38 -11.47 11.59
C THR A 41 9.59 -12.51 12.35
N ALA A 42 9.82 -13.77 12.00
CA ALA A 42 9.22 -14.90 12.68
C ALA A 42 9.82 -15.06 14.08
N ASP A 43 9.04 -15.61 15.00
CA ASP A 43 9.54 -15.99 16.31
C ASP A 43 10.36 -17.30 16.23
N GLN A 44 10.77 -17.80 17.40
CA GLN A 44 11.52 -19.04 17.56
C GLN A 44 10.79 -20.31 17.08
N CYS A 45 9.48 -20.25 16.83
CA CYS A 45 8.69 -21.34 16.27
C CYS A 45 8.34 -21.14 14.79
N GLY A 46 8.85 -20.08 14.14
CA GLY A 46 8.46 -19.76 12.77
C GLY A 46 7.08 -19.10 12.67
N LEU A 47 6.55 -18.51 13.75
CA LEU A 47 5.28 -17.79 13.75
C LEU A 47 5.52 -16.28 13.61
N ILE A 48 4.85 -15.65 12.66
CA ILE A 48 4.87 -14.20 12.49
C ILE A 48 3.63 -13.60 13.15
N LYS A 49 3.82 -12.62 14.04
CA LYS A 49 2.75 -11.81 14.63
C LYS A 49 2.76 -10.40 14.05
N MET A 50 1.61 -9.91 13.59
CA MET A 50 1.43 -8.56 13.04
C MET A 50 0.28 -7.84 13.73
N SER A 51 0.34 -6.51 13.78
CA SER A 51 -0.78 -5.70 14.29
C SER A 51 -2.00 -5.87 13.39
N ASN A 52 -3.20 -5.83 13.98
CA ASN A 52 -4.48 -5.80 13.25
C ASN A 52 -5.00 -4.36 12.98
N THR A 53 -4.45 -3.35 13.66
CA THR A 53 -4.80 -1.92 13.47
C THR A 53 -4.17 -1.30 12.23
N ASP A 54 -3.36 -2.10 11.52
CA ASP A 54 -2.61 -1.70 10.34
C ASP A 54 -3.50 -1.56 9.10
N SER A 55 -4.68 -0.93 9.21
CA SER A 55 -5.65 -0.64 8.13
C SER A 55 -5.62 -1.68 7.03
N TYR A 56 -5.95 -2.91 7.39
CA TYR A 56 -6.38 -3.90 6.41
C TYR A 56 -7.87 -3.66 6.20
N PRO A 57 -8.42 -3.83 4.99
CA PRO A 57 -9.87 -3.84 4.80
C PRO A 57 -10.50 -5.10 5.43
N ILE A 58 -10.20 -5.42 6.69
CA ILE A 58 -10.63 -6.65 7.38
C ILE A 58 -12.06 -6.55 7.92
N LEU A 59 -12.73 -5.40 7.82
CA LEU A 59 -14.02 -5.22 8.50
C LEU A 59 -15.07 -4.57 7.61
N ASN A 60 -15.81 -5.39 6.86
CA ASN A 60 -17.20 -5.76 7.18
C ASN A 60 -17.87 -6.28 5.90
N SER A 61 -18.43 -7.49 5.98
CA SER A 61 -19.27 -8.15 4.98
C SER A 61 -18.62 -8.43 3.61
N GLY A 62 -17.85 -9.52 3.49
CA GLY A 62 -17.40 -10.00 2.18
C GLY A 62 -16.21 -10.95 2.33
N ASN A 63 -16.21 -12.03 1.55
CA ASN A 63 -15.26 -13.13 1.64
C ASN A 63 -13.99 -12.80 0.84
N TYR A 64 -12.85 -13.33 1.29
CA TYR A 64 -11.55 -13.35 0.61
C TYR A 64 -10.69 -12.07 0.70
N GLN A 65 -9.44 -12.26 1.13
CA GLN A 65 -8.35 -11.34 0.85
C GLN A 65 -7.17 -12.17 0.29
N ASP A 66 -6.32 -11.55 -0.54
CA ASP A 66 -5.18 -12.20 -1.19
C ASP A 66 -3.85 -11.58 -0.72
N LEU A 67 -2.95 -12.42 -0.22
CA LEU A 67 -1.71 -12.00 0.44
C LEU A 67 -0.59 -12.65 -0.32
N TYR A 68 0.30 -11.80 -0.77
CA TYR A 68 1.34 -12.20 -1.69
C TYR A 68 2.65 -12.30 -0.94
N PHE A 69 3.17 -13.52 -0.85
CA PHE A 69 4.52 -13.77 -0.39
C PHE A 69 5.44 -13.72 -1.59
N LYS A 70 5.92 -12.52 -1.85
CA LYS A 70 6.70 -12.22 -3.03
C LYS A 70 8.08 -12.87 -3.08
N GLU A 71 8.62 -13.31 -1.96
CA GLU A 71 9.98 -13.87 -1.90
C GLU A 71 10.18 -15.07 -2.82
N ASN A 72 9.10 -15.72 -3.27
CA ASN A 72 9.13 -16.82 -4.23
C ASN A 72 8.16 -16.64 -5.42
N ASP A 73 7.64 -15.43 -5.64
CA ASP A 73 6.62 -15.13 -6.67
C ASP A 73 5.30 -15.93 -6.60
N TYR A 74 4.90 -16.42 -5.41
CA TYR A 74 3.64 -17.17 -5.23
C TYR A 74 2.49 -16.34 -4.63
N TRP A 75 1.31 -16.50 -5.22
CA TRP A 75 0.05 -15.94 -4.74
C TRP A 75 -0.66 -16.93 -3.82
N TYR A 76 -1.07 -16.44 -2.65
CA TYR A 76 -1.88 -17.20 -1.72
C TYR A 76 -3.19 -16.44 -1.50
N TYR A 77 -4.30 -17.10 -1.76
CA TYR A 77 -5.63 -16.61 -1.38
C TYR A 77 -6.00 -17.18 -0.02
N TRP A 78 -6.73 -16.43 0.80
CA TRP A 78 -7.20 -16.96 2.06
C TRP A 78 -8.59 -16.47 2.45
N THR A 79 -9.24 -17.30 3.27
CA THR A 79 -10.53 -16.98 3.89
C THR A 79 -10.27 -16.57 5.34
N ASN A 80 -10.81 -15.43 5.75
CA ASN A 80 -10.68 -14.95 7.13
C ASN A 80 -11.42 -15.89 8.10
N TYR A 81 -10.69 -16.59 8.97
CA TYR A 81 -11.26 -17.38 10.04
C TYR A 81 -11.20 -16.59 11.36
N THR A 82 -12.27 -15.86 11.67
CA THR A 82 -12.46 -15.23 13.00
C THR A 82 -13.04 -16.20 14.04
N ASP A 83 -13.36 -17.43 13.63
CA ASP A 83 -13.90 -18.47 14.50
C ASP A 83 -12.77 -19.16 15.29
N LEU A 84 -12.38 -18.53 16.40
CA LEU A 84 -11.32 -19.04 17.29
C LEU A 84 -11.70 -20.33 18.03
N THR A 85 -12.98 -20.74 17.96
CA THR A 85 -13.46 -21.97 18.60
C THR A 85 -13.07 -23.18 17.75
N ASN A 86 -13.31 -23.09 16.45
CA ASN A 86 -12.96 -24.15 15.50
C ASN A 86 -11.53 -24.02 14.97
N TYR A 87 -10.94 -22.81 15.05
CA TYR A 87 -9.61 -22.50 14.52
C TYR A 87 -8.77 -21.75 15.57
N PRO A 88 -8.28 -22.44 16.61
CA PRO A 88 -7.55 -21.81 17.70
C PRO A 88 -6.20 -21.28 17.22
N LYS A 89 -5.78 -20.14 17.80
CA LYS A 89 -4.46 -19.54 17.58
C LYS A 89 -3.34 -20.55 17.92
N PRO A 90 -2.29 -20.70 17.08
CA PRO A 90 -1.15 -21.54 17.38
C PRO A 90 -0.34 -20.93 18.53
N SER A 91 0.21 -21.79 19.37
CA SER A 91 1.05 -21.42 20.51
C SER A 91 2.47 -21.93 20.30
N CYS A 92 3.45 -21.09 20.64
CA CYS A 92 4.86 -21.46 20.59
C CYS A 92 5.32 -21.80 22.01
N GLN A 93 5.88 -23.00 22.20
CA GLN A 93 6.28 -23.49 23.51
C GLN A 93 7.63 -24.21 23.46
N GLN A 94 8.41 -24.11 24.54
CA GLN A 94 9.70 -24.78 24.66
C GLN A 94 9.51 -26.16 25.31
N VAL A 95 9.89 -27.22 24.59
CA VAL A 95 9.76 -28.61 25.02
C VAL A 95 11.11 -29.29 24.84
N GLY A 96 11.72 -29.73 25.95
CA GLY A 96 12.96 -30.52 25.90
C GLY A 96 14.16 -29.82 25.24
N GLY A 97 14.23 -28.48 25.32
CA GLY A 97 15.29 -27.69 24.68
C GLY A 97 14.99 -27.28 23.23
N SER A 98 13.91 -27.79 22.65
CA SER A 98 13.41 -27.40 21.32
C SER A 98 12.20 -26.47 21.45
N TYR A 99 11.93 -25.67 20.41
CA TYR A 99 10.70 -24.90 20.30
C TYR A 99 9.71 -25.63 19.39
N VAL A 100 8.48 -25.76 19.86
CA VAL A 100 7.40 -26.49 19.18
C VAL A 100 6.22 -25.55 19.00
N LEU A 101 5.72 -25.49 17.76
CA LEU A 101 4.44 -24.85 17.45
C LEU A 101 3.31 -25.87 17.68
N ASP A 102 2.35 -25.50 18.52
CA ASP A 102 1.19 -26.32 18.85
C ASP A 102 -0.10 -25.60 18.43
N GLY A 103 -0.93 -26.26 17.63
CA GLY A 103 -2.17 -25.70 17.10
C GLY A 103 -2.62 -26.37 15.81
N VAL A 104 -3.82 -26.00 15.35
CA VAL A 104 -4.36 -26.48 14.07
C VAL A 104 -3.77 -25.62 12.95
N ILE A 105 -2.89 -26.22 12.15
CA ILE A 105 -2.32 -25.64 10.93
C ILE A 105 -3.19 -26.13 9.77
N TRP A 106 -3.84 -25.20 9.07
CA TRP A 106 -4.72 -25.55 7.95
C TRP A 106 -4.01 -25.47 6.60
N ASP A 107 -4.35 -26.42 5.73
CA ASP A 107 -3.85 -26.60 4.37
C ASP A 107 -4.90 -26.18 3.34
N ALA A 108 -4.60 -25.14 2.56
CA ALA A 108 -5.41 -24.78 1.40
C ALA A 108 -5.18 -25.84 0.31
N GLY A 109 -6.19 -26.67 0.05
CA GLY A 109 -6.12 -27.84 -0.83
C GLY A 109 -5.94 -27.56 -2.32
N ASP A 110 -5.37 -26.43 -2.74
CA ASP A 110 -5.05 -26.14 -4.15
C ASP A 110 -3.69 -26.70 -4.62
N GLY A 111 -2.95 -27.33 -3.71
CA GLY A 111 -1.70 -28.03 -4.03
C GLY A 111 -0.46 -27.14 -4.13
N THR A 112 -0.51 -25.88 -3.67
CA THR A 112 0.63 -24.94 -3.73
C THR A 112 1.33 -24.67 -2.39
N GLY A 113 0.84 -25.27 -1.29
CA GLY A 113 1.47 -25.22 0.04
C GLY A 113 0.71 -24.36 1.04
N SER A 114 0.68 -24.80 2.29
CA SER A 114 -0.21 -24.29 3.34
C SER A 114 0.36 -23.10 4.11
N ILE A 115 -0.20 -21.90 3.93
CA ILE A 115 -0.06 -20.83 4.93
C ILE A 115 -1.22 -20.93 5.91
N SER A 116 -0.92 -21.05 7.20
CA SER A 116 -1.91 -20.85 8.25
C SER A 116 -1.96 -19.38 8.65
N PHE A 117 -3.14 -18.77 8.50
CA PHE A 117 -3.40 -17.37 8.79
C PHE A 117 -4.56 -17.23 9.78
N ILE A 118 -4.30 -16.67 10.96
CA ILE A 118 -5.31 -16.53 12.01
C ILE A 118 -5.41 -15.06 12.42
N VAL A 119 -6.62 -14.50 12.30
CA VAL A 119 -6.91 -13.13 12.71
C VAL A 119 -7.61 -13.15 14.06
N THR A 120 -7.04 -12.43 15.02
CA THR A 120 -7.66 -12.18 16.31
C THR A 120 -8.03 -10.69 16.44
N PRO A 121 -8.83 -10.32 17.45
CA PRO A 121 -9.08 -8.92 17.79
C PRO A 121 -7.85 -8.09 18.15
N GLU A 122 -6.67 -8.71 18.27
CA GLU A 122 -5.42 -8.05 18.68
C GLU A 122 -4.34 -8.07 17.59
N ALA A 123 -4.33 -9.11 16.76
CA ALA A 123 -3.22 -9.38 15.87
C ALA A 123 -3.60 -10.32 14.72
N ILE A 124 -2.72 -10.37 13.74
CA ILE A 124 -2.71 -11.35 12.67
C ILE A 124 -1.52 -12.28 12.88
N TYR A 125 -1.73 -13.58 12.75
CA TYR A 125 -0.70 -14.60 12.90
C TYR A 125 -0.52 -15.35 11.58
N LEU A 126 0.73 -15.51 11.13
CA LEU A 126 1.08 -16.27 9.93
C LEU A 126 2.10 -17.36 10.24
N TYR A 127 1.91 -18.51 9.63
CA TYR A 127 2.83 -19.64 9.70
C TYR A 127 2.86 -20.37 8.35
N HIS A 128 4.02 -20.81 7.91
CA HIS A 128 4.18 -21.72 6.78
C HIS A 128 5.31 -22.71 7.09
N PRO A 129 5.05 -24.02 7.12
CA PRO A 129 5.98 -25.01 7.63
C PRO A 129 7.30 -25.10 6.85
N GLN A 130 7.31 -24.69 5.58
CA GLN A 130 8.50 -24.76 4.73
C GLN A 130 9.16 -23.40 4.47
N LEU A 131 8.39 -22.30 4.59
CA LEU A 131 8.81 -20.99 4.08
C LEU A 131 9.18 -20.04 5.21
N ILE A 132 8.49 -20.13 6.35
CA ILE A 132 8.75 -19.29 7.51
C ILE A 132 9.55 -20.10 8.51
N GLN A 133 10.87 -19.91 8.49
CA GLN A 133 11.78 -20.57 9.40
C GLN A 133 11.86 -19.81 10.74
N PRO A 134 12.29 -20.46 11.83
CA PRO A 134 12.55 -19.75 13.08
C PRO A 134 13.48 -18.55 12.88
N TYR A 135 13.08 -17.39 13.40
CA TYR A 135 13.82 -16.12 13.31
C TYR A 135 14.09 -15.57 11.90
N SER A 136 13.51 -16.16 10.84
CA SER A 136 13.70 -15.62 9.50
C SER A 136 12.91 -14.33 9.32
N THR A 137 13.51 -13.42 8.54
CA THR A 137 12.91 -12.15 8.17
C THR A 137 12.26 -12.28 6.80
N HIS A 138 11.01 -11.81 6.69
CA HIS A 138 10.22 -11.87 5.47
C HIS A 138 9.64 -10.51 5.12
N THR A 139 9.46 -10.25 3.83
CA THR A 139 8.70 -9.10 3.33
C THR A 139 7.33 -9.54 2.85
N VAL A 140 6.29 -9.09 3.54
CA VAL A 140 4.89 -9.37 3.22
C VAL A 140 4.30 -8.22 2.40
N TYR A 141 3.56 -8.57 1.35
CA TYR A 141 2.89 -7.64 0.45
C TYR A 141 1.36 -7.84 0.57
N TRP A 142 0.63 -6.75 0.80
CA TRP A 142 -0.83 -6.77 0.90
C TRP A 142 -1.47 -6.14 -0.33
N TYR A 143 -2.24 -6.97 -1.02
CA TYR A 143 -3.15 -6.56 -2.06
C TYR A 143 -4.56 -6.42 -1.43
N GLY A 144 -5.44 -5.70 -2.11
CA GLY A 144 -6.85 -5.67 -1.73
C GLY A 144 -7.58 -6.95 -2.12
N GLU A 145 -8.91 -6.94 -2.06
CA GLU A 145 -9.75 -7.96 -2.69
C GLU A 145 -9.60 -7.87 -4.22
N TRP A 146 -9.54 -9.01 -4.92
CA TRP A 146 -9.61 -9.01 -6.38
C TRP A 146 -11.01 -8.59 -6.85
N ASP A 147 -11.10 -7.49 -7.58
CA ASP A 147 -12.33 -7.05 -8.24
C ASP A 147 -12.43 -7.76 -9.60
N ASP A 148 -13.18 -8.87 -9.62
CA ASP A 148 -13.46 -9.65 -10.83
C ASP A 148 -14.06 -8.82 -11.98
N SER A 149 -14.78 -7.74 -11.66
CA SER A 149 -15.43 -6.91 -12.68
C SER A 149 -14.45 -5.99 -13.40
N ASN A 150 -13.41 -5.56 -12.70
CA ASN A 150 -12.39 -4.64 -13.23
C ASN A 150 -11.05 -5.32 -13.49
N GLY A 151 -10.88 -6.59 -13.12
CA GLY A 151 -9.64 -7.34 -13.25
C GLY A 151 -8.48 -6.69 -12.48
N ILE A 152 -8.77 -6.10 -11.32
CA ILE A 152 -7.78 -5.38 -10.50
C ILE A 152 -7.96 -5.71 -9.02
N TYR A 153 -6.87 -5.68 -8.26
CA TYR A 153 -6.97 -5.67 -6.80
C TYR A 153 -7.46 -4.33 -6.27
N THR A 154 -8.46 -4.35 -5.37
CA THR A 154 -8.99 -3.22 -4.60
C THR A 154 -7.99 -2.77 -3.53
N GLY A 155 -6.77 -2.43 -3.95
CA GLY A 155 -5.69 -2.08 -3.02
C GLY A 155 -6.05 -0.91 -2.10
N ASN A 156 -5.22 -0.70 -1.08
CA ASN A 156 -5.45 0.34 -0.08
C ASN A 156 -5.42 1.75 -0.70
N THR A 157 -5.99 2.72 0.01
CA THR A 157 -5.84 4.13 -0.36
C THR A 157 -4.72 4.75 0.46
N ARG A 158 -3.66 5.23 -0.21
CA ARG A 158 -2.61 6.01 0.44
C ARG A 158 -2.88 7.49 0.27
N ILE A 159 -2.89 8.23 1.39
CA ILE A 159 -3.13 9.67 1.41
C ILE A 159 -1.83 10.41 1.76
N THR A 160 -1.47 11.41 0.96
CA THR A 160 -0.37 12.34 1.24
C THR A 160 -0.88 13.77 1.26
N LYS A 161 -0.61 14.49 2.35
CA LYS A 161 -0.96 15.91 2.44
C LYS A 161 0.08 16.77 1.73
N LEU A 162 -0.39 17.79 1.02
CA LEU A 162 0.41 18.79 0.33
C LEU A 162 -0.08 20.18 0.75
N LYS A 163 0.80 21.17 0.74
CA LYS A 163 0.42 22.58 0.88
C LYS A 163 0.92 23.34 -0.34
N ALA A 164 0.02 24.06 -1.01
CA ALA A 164 0.41 24.98 -2.07
C ALA A 164 1.15 26.17 -1.48
N ASN A 165 2.24 26.59 -2.13
CA ASN A 165 2.93 27.82 -1.73
C ASN A 165 2.12 29.08 -2.11
N SER A 166 2.65 30.25 -1.77
CA SER A 166 2.04 31.55 -2.08
C SER A 166 1.79 31.82 -3.57
N CYS A 167 2.38 31.02 -4.47
CA CYS A 167 2.17 31.11 -5.91
C CYS A 167 1.28 30.00 -6.48
N GLY A 168 0.63 29.19 -5.62
CA GLY A 168 -0.25 28.11 -6.07
C GLY A 168 0.49 26.89 -6.61
N ILE A 169 1.75 26.67 -6.22
CA ILE A 169 2.55 25.53 -6.65
C ILE A 169 2.69 24.52 -5.51
N ALA A 170 2.44 23.25 -5.80
CA ALA A 170 2.71 22.13 -4.90
C ALA A 170 3.54 21.06 -5.60
N ARG A 171 4.23 20.23 -4.81
CA ARG A 171 5.02 19.10 -5.31
C ARG A 171 4.77 17.85 -4.49
N LEU A 172 4.56 16.73 -5.16
CA LEU A 172 4.47 15.40 -4.56
C LEU A 172 5.77 14.65 -4.81
N ASN A 173 6.39 14.13 -3.75
CA ASN A 173 7.54 13.24 -3.90
C ASN A 173 7.07 11.82 -4.19
N LEU A 174 7.52 11.22 -5.30
CA LEU A 174 7.14 9.87 -5.69
C LEU A 174 7.96 8.78 -4.99
N ALA A 175 9.12 9.11 -4.41
CA ALA A 175 10.00 8.13 -3.76
C ALA A 175 9.32 7.26 -2.69
N PRO A 176 8.44 7.80 -1.81
CA PRO A 176 7.72 6.97 -0.83
C PRO A 176 6.74 5.97 -1.46
N PHE A 177 6.35 6.16 -2.72
CA PHE A 177 5.38 5.34 -3.45
C PHE A 177 6.07 4.30 -4.34
N GLN A 178 7.26 4.61 -4.86
CA GLN A 178 8.05 3.68 -5.69
C GLN A 178 8.69 2.54 -4.90
N LYS A 179 9.01 2.73 -3.62
CA LYS A 179 9.60 1.66 -2.78
C LYS A 179 8.64 0.50 -2.48
N THR A 180 7.35 0.66 -2.73
CA THR A 180 6.29 -0.30 -2.38
C THR A 180 5.50 -0.79 -3.59
N ALA A 181 5.74 -0.20 -4.76
CA ALA A 181 5.15 -0.60 -6.04
C ALA A 181 6.04 -1.66 -6.71
N TYR A 182 6.37 -2.74 -5.98
CA TYR A 182 7.15 -3.80 -6.60
C TYR A 182 6.33 -4.39 -7.76
N ASP A 183 6.98 -4.40 -8.93
CA ASP A 183 6.52 -4.86 -10.23
C ASP A 183 5.35 -5.85 -10.18
N PHE A 184 4.16 -5.36 -10.55
CA PHE A 184 3.24 -6.15 -11.34
C PHE A 184 2.94 -5.35 -12.61
N PRO A 185 3.09 -5.94 -13.80
CA PRO A 185 3.01 -5.22 -15.05
C PRO A 185 1.58 -4.72 -15.22
N ASN A 186 1.40 -3.41 -15.39
CA ASN A 186 0.14 -2.75 -15.76
C ASN A 186 -0.92 -2.49 -14.67
N THR A 187 -0.57 -2.04 -13.47
CA THR A 187 -1.61 -1.58 -12.52
C THR A 187 -2.00 -0.11 -12.74
N ASN A 188 -3.27 0.07 -13.10
CA ASN A 188 -4.00 1.32 -13.24
C ASN A 188 -4.14 2.06 -11.90
N TYR A 189 -3.04 2.48 -11.27
CA TYR A 189 -3.12 3.34 -10.08
C TYR A 189 -3.92 4.60 -10.43
N ARG A 190 -5.01 4.83 -9.72
CA ARG A 190 -5.76 6.09 -9.86
C ARG A 190 -5.21 7.06 -8.83
N TRP A 191 -4.61 8.13 -9.34
CA TRP A 191 -4.13 9.22 -8.51
C TRP A 191 -5.10 10.37 -8.60
N THR A 192 -5.52 10.88 -7.45
CA THR A 192 -6.48 11.96 -7.36
C THR A 192 -5.95 13.03 -6.43
N LEU A 193 -5.92 14.27 -6.90
CA LEU A 193 -5.72 15.44 -6.06
C LEU A 193 -7.10 15.89 -5.53
N LYS A 194 -7.18 16.16 -4.22
CA LYS A 194 -8.38 16.64 -3.53
C LYS A 194 -8.11 17.90 -2.72
N GLN A 195 -9.13 18.74 -2.59
CA GLN A 195 -9.20 19.84 -1.63
C GLN A 195 -10.31 19.51 -0.63
N GLY A 196 -9.93 19.25 0.63
CA GLY A 196 -10.86 18.59 1.56
C GLY A 196 -11.27 17.22 1.05
N GLU A 197 -12.56 17.00 0.81
CA GLU A 197 -13.13 15.78 0.22
C GLU A 197 -13.48 15.94 -1.26
N THR A 198 -13.37 17.16 -1.81
CA THR A 198 -13.71 17.45 -3.19
C THR A 198 -12.57 17.05 -4.12
N LYS A 199 -12.89 16.26 -5.16
CA LYS A 199 -11.96 15.96 -6.24
C LYS A 199 -11.61 17.22 -7.02
N VAL A 200 -10.31 17.50 -7.12
CA VAL A 200 -9.75 18.56 -7.96
C VAL A 200 -9.46 17.98 -9.34
N MET A 201 -8.65 16.92 -9.41
CA MET A 201 -8.29 16.27 -10.67
C MET A 201 -7.77 14.85 -10.47
N ASP A 202 -7.84 14.04 -11.52
CA ASP A 202 -7.11 12.78 -11.63
C ASP A 202 -5.82 13.00 -12.42
N PHE A 203 -4.75 12.24 -12.11
CA PHE A 203 -3.47 12.37 -12.77
C PHE A 203 -2.70 11.05 -12.89
N ASN A 204 -1.66 11.03 -13.71
CA ASN A 204 -0.75 9.90 -13.84
C ASN A 204 0.68 10.34 -13.51
N PRO A 205 1.34 9.78 -12.49
CA PRO A 205 2.73 10.11 -12.15
C PRO A 205 3.74 9.58 -13.18
N ASN A 206 3.33 8.76 -14.14
CA ASN A 206 4.11 8.34 -15.30
C ASN A 206 3.91 9.26 -16.53
N SER A 207 3.34 10.45 -16.32
CA SER A 207 3.17 11.47 -17.36
C SER A 207 4.51 11.99 -17.90
N SER A 208 4.44 12.76 -18.99
CA SER A 208 5.60 13.37 -19.65
C SER A 208 6.52 14.10 -18.66
N GLN A 209 7.82 13.85 -18.80
CA GLN A 209 8.83 14.59 -18.04
C GLN A 209 8.84 16.07 -18.48
N ILE A 210 9.11 16.97 -17.53
CA ILE A 210 9.26 18.40 -17.79
C ILE A 210 10.71 18.85 -17.59
N ASN A 211 11.19 19.69 -18.49
CA ASN A 211 12.55 20.23 -18.39
C ASN A 211 12.66 21.36 -17.35
N TYR A 212 11.55 22.05 -17.06
CA TYR A 212 11.50 23.18 -16.14
C TYR A 212 10.33 23.09 -15.17
N THR A 213 10.45 23.76 -14.02
CA THR A 213 9.39 23.87 -13.01
C THR A 213 9.23 25.34 -12.65
N PRO A 214 8.00 25.89 -12.58
CA PRO A 214 7.77 27.25 -12.11
C PRO A 214 8.38 27.48 -10.73
N ILE A 215 8.92 28.68 -10.52
CA ILE A 215 9.57 29.08 -9.26
C ILE A 215 8.69 30.12 -8.58
N CYS A 216 8.43 29.92 -7.29
CA CYS A 216 7.80 30.94 -6.46
C CYS A 216 8.87 31.70 -5.69
N LYS A 217 8.98 33.01 -5.90
CA LYS A 217 9.90 33.86 -5.13
C LYS A 217 9.14 35.07 -4.62
N LYS A 218 9.04 35.21 -3.29
CA LYS A 218 8.33 36.30 -2.61
C LYS A 218 6.89 36.50 -3.12
N GLY A 219 6.13 35.42 -3.32
CA GLY A 219 4.74 35.50 -3.81
C GLY A 219 4.58 35.71 -5.32
N VAL A 220 5.67 35.81 -6.08
CA VAL A 220 5.62 35.98 -7.53
C VAL A 220 6.00 34.66 -8.21
N LYS A 221 5.15 34.20 -9.13
CA LYS A 221 5.38 33.02 -9.98
C LYS A 221 6.29 33.42 -11.14
N PHE A 222 7.39 32.70 -11.32
CA PHE A 222 8.29 32.81 -12.45
C PHE A 222 8.20 31.54 -13.27
N GLU A 223 7.78 31.66 -14.52
CA GLU A 223 7.74 30.56 -15.47
C GLU A 223 9.03 30.61 -16.30
N PRO A 224 9.91 29.60 -16.19
CA PRO A 224 11.13 29.56 -17.00
C PRO A 224 10.75 29.54 -18.48
N VAL A 225 11.19 30.54 -19.22
CA VAL A 225 11.00 30.57 -20.67
C VAL A 225 11.91 29.48 -21.25
N SER A 226 11.32 28.47 -21.88
CA SER A 226 12.12 27.55 -22.69
C SER A 226 12.63 28.32 -23.90
N TYR A 227 13.92 28.63 -23.93
CA TYR A 227 14.57 28.96 -25.18
C TYR A 227 14.60 27.65 -25.98
N GLN A 228 13.74 27.57 -27.00
CA GLN A 228 13.92 26.61 -28.10
C GLN A 228 15.06 27.08 -28.98
#